data_AF-A0A4Q2Z6Z7-F1
#
_entry.id   AF-A0A4Q2Z6Z7-F1
#
_cell.length_a   1.000
_cell.length_b   1.000
_cell.length_c   1.000
_cell.angle_alpha   90.00
_cell.angle_beta   90.00
_cell.angle_gamma   90.00
#
_symmetry.space_group_name_H-M   'P 1'
#
loop_
_entity.id
_entity.type
_entity.pdbx_description
1 polymer ?
#
loop_
_entity_poly.entity_id
_entity_poly.type
_entity_poly.pdbx_seq_one_letter_code
_entity_poly.pdbx_strand_id
1 'polypeptide(L)'
;MGNWITSGVETLTLSVRHNNATKLDFYLRIAASAPPGAGASLTTGFSIAPNTWTDVTIPIVNSTSSFSSYGAGDFNTVFAGVQNIQFGFYLPEGTYTNLTMDIDNVGVTVPEPSAALMGCAALGLAFIRRRRA
;
A
#
# COMPACT_ATOMS: atom_id res chain seq x y z
N MET A 1 -5.71 6.01 -7.92
CA MET A 1 -6.77 5.95 -6.89
C MET A 1 -7.97 5.23 -7.49
N GLY A 2 -8.46 4.12 -6.91
CA GLY A 2 -9.43 3.20 -7.53
C GLY A 2 -9.80 2.01 -6.66
N ASN A 3 -10.43 0.99 -7.24
CA ASN A 3 -10.84 -0.23 -6.53
C ASN A 3 -9.67 -1.22 -6.41
N TRP A 4 -9.02 -1.24 -5.24
CA TRP A 4 -7.86 -2.08 -4.96
C TRP A 4 -8.22 -3.56 -4.81
N ILE A 5 -9.47 -3.85 -4.41
CA ILE A 5 -9.98 -5.22 -4.31
C ILE A 5 -10.09 -5.84 -5.69
N THR A 6 -10.78 -5.18 -6.63
CA THR A 6 -10.94 -5.71 -7.99
C THR A 6 -9.64 -5.66 -8.79
N SER A 7 -8.72 -4.77 -8.44
CA SER A 7 -7.39 -4.71 -9.06
C SER A 7 -6.43 -5.75 -8.48
N GLY A 8 -6.82 -6.47 -7.43
CA GLY A 8 -6.00 -7.50 -6.79
C GLY A 8 -4.77 -6.94 -6.10
N VAL A 9 -4.81 -5.75 -5.50
CA VAL A 9 -3.65 -5.22 -4.77
C VAL A 9 -3.39 -6.09 -3.54
N GLU A 10 -2.19 -6.66 -3.43
CA GLU A 10 -1.81 -7.58 -2.36
C GLU A 10 -0.97 -6.89 -1.29
N THR A 11 0.02 -6.07 -1.68
CA THR A 11 0.86 -5.33 -0.74
C THR A 11 1.08 -3.90 -1.19
N LEU A 12 1.23 -3.00 -0.22
CA LEU A 12 1.81 -1.67 -0.38
C LEU A 12 3.19 -1.68 0.27
N THR A 13 4.22 -1.27 -0.46
CA THR A 13 5.61 -1.19 0.01
C THR A 13 6.13 0.23 -0.11
N LEU A 14 6.98 0.63 0.83
CA LEU A 14 7.72 1.89 0.79
C LEU A 14 8.92 1.82 1.72
N SER A 15 9.98 2.58 1.42
CA SER A 15 11.11 2.82 2.31
C SER A 15 10.92 4.19 2.96
N VAL A 16 11.12 4.29 4.28
CA VAL A 16 11.00 5.55 5.02
C VAL A 16 12.22 5.82 5.88
N ARG A 17 12.52 7.11 6.08
CA ARG A 17 13.59 7.58 6.97
C ARG A 17 13.18 8.92 7.60
N HIS A 18 13.69 9.23 8.79
CA HIS A 18 13.58 10.56 9.37
C HIS A 18 14.89 10.97 10.05
N ASN A 19 15.09 12.27 10.28
CA ASN A 19 16.27 12.77 10.99
C ASN A 19 16.03 13.15 12.47
N ASN A 20 14.84 12.88 13.01
CA ASN A 20 14.56 13.09 14.45
C ASN A 20 15.56 12.32 15.34
N ALA A 21 15.89 12.88 16.49
CA ALA A 21 16.89 12.34 17.42
C ALA A 21 16.48 11.01 18.07
N THR A 22 15.18 10.73 18.15
CA THR A 22 14.62 9.51 18.75
C THR A 22 13.84 8.71 17.73
N LYS A 23 13.60 7.43 18.03
CA LYS A 23 12.70 6.58 17.22
C LYS A 23 11.32 7.21 17.12
N LEU A 24 10.72 7.11 15.94
CA LEU A 24 9.37 7.58 15.69
C LEU A 24 8.50 6.43 15.19
N ASP A 25 7.24 6.44 15.60
CA ASP A 25 6.25 5.50 15.11
C ASP A 25 5.68 6.00 13.79
N PHE A 26 5.77 5.16 12.76
CA PHE A 26 5.23 5.42 11.44
C PHE A 26 3.79 4.91 11.33
N TYR A 27 2.94 5.69 10.65
CA TYR A 27 1.57 5.33 10.35
C TYR A 27 1.24 5.51 8.88
N LEU A 28 0.28 4.70 8.44
CA LEU A 28 -0.38 4.81 7.14
C LEU A 28 -1.88 5.01 7.37
N ARG A 29 -2.49 5.87 6.57
CA ARG A 29 -3.94 5.98 6.47
C ARG A 29 -4.40 5.92 5.02
N ILE A 30 -5.28 4.98 4.69
CA ILE A 30 -5.90 4.86 3.37
C ILE A 30 -7.39 5.20 3.51
N ALA A 31 -7.92 6.12 2.70
CA ALA A 31 -9.31 6.55 2.78
C ALA A 31 -10.04 6.44 1.43
N ALA A 32 -11.32 6.08 1.52
CA ALA A 32 -12.25 6.09 0.40
C ALA A 32 -12.94 7.45 0.21
N SER A 33 -13.58 7.63 -0.95
CA SER A 33 -14.04 8.93 -1.43
C SER A 33 -15.45 9.35 -1.05
N ALA A 34 -16.34 8.40 -0.78
CA ALA A 34 -17.76 8.71 -0.66
C ALA A 34 -18.55 7.64 0.08
N PRO A 35 -19.55 8.05 0.89
CA PRO A 35 -19.83 9.43 1.31
C PRO A 35 -18.74 9.97 2.26
N PRO A 36 -18.72 11.27 2.62
CA PRO A 36 -17.84 11.80 3.67
C PRO A 36 -17.94 10.90 4.91
N GLY A 37 -16.82 10.30 5.33
CA GLY A 37 -16.82 9.28 6.38
C GLY A 37 -16.86 7.83 5.88
N ALA A 38 -16.58 7.54 4.60
CA ALA A 38 -16.48 6.20 3.99
C ALA A 38 -15.41 5.26 4.60
N GLY A 39 -14.96 5.54 5.81
CA GLY A 39 -13.90 4.84 6.48
C GLY A 39 -12.52 5.32 6.05
N ALA A 40 -11.58 5.13 6.96
CA ALA A 40 -10.18 5.28 6.69
C ALA A 40 -9.45 4.21 7.46
N SER A 41 -8.68 3.39 6.75
CA SER A 41 -7.84 2.41 7.39
C SER A 41 -6.73 3.11 8.15
N LEU A 42 -6.32 2.55 9.28
CA LEU A 42 -5.13 2.99 10.00
C LEU A 42 -4.21 1.80 10.17
N THR A 43 -2.94 1.97 9.78
CA THR A 43 -1.87 1.01 10.07
C THR A 43 -0.86 1.69 10.98
N THR A 44 -0.47 0.98 12.04
CA THR A 44 0.53 1.39 13.03
C THR A 44 1.42 0.20 13.38
N GLY A 45 2.46 0.41 14.18
CA GLY A 45 3.34 -0.67 14.65
C GLY A 45 4.73 -0.71 14.00
N PHE A 46 5.04 0.26 13.13
CA PHE A 46 6.36 0.42 12.55
C PHE A 46 7.16 1.43 13.37
N SER A 47 8.18 0.98 14.09
CA SER A 47 9.09 1.86 14.84
C SER A 47 10.35 2.09 14.02
N ILE A 48 10.56 3.33 13.57
CA ILE A 48 11.65 3.69 12.66
C ILE A 48 12.78 4.33 13.45
N ALA A 49 14.01 3.91 13.19
CA ALA A 49 15.19 4.46 13.84
C ALA A 49 15.65 5.76 13.17
N PRO A 50 16.23 6.71 13.95
CA PRO A 50 16.86 7.90 13.41
C PRO A 50 17.83 7.60 12.26
N ASN A 51 17.72 8.38 11.18
CA ASN A 51 18.61 8.37 10.02
C ASN A 51 18.80 7.00 9.36
N THR A 52 17.86 6.07 9.55
CA THR A 52 17.93 4.70 9.02
C THR A 52 16.78 4.46 8.05
N TRP A 53 17.10 4.09 6.81
CA TRP A 53 16.10 3.63 5.86
C TRP A 53 15.49 2.31 6.36
N THR A 54 14.16 2.28 6.46
CA THR A 54 13.41 1.12 6.89
C THR A 54 12.32 0.81 5.87
N ASP A 55 12.30 -0.44 5.40
CA ASP A 55 11.27 -0.90 4.48
C ASP A 55 10.00 -1.27 5.26
N VAL A 56 8.90 -0.70 4.81
CA VAL A 56 7.56 -0.92 5.34
C VAL A 56 6.77 -1.70 4.29
N THR A 57 6.30 -2.89 4.68
CA THR A 57 5.45 -3.73 3.83
C THR A 57 4.11 -3.92 4.52
N ILE A 58 3.03 -3.52 3.85
CA ILE A 58 1.68 -3.53 4.40
C ILE A 58 0.82 -4.46 3.54
N PRO A 59 0.47 -5.65 4.03
CA PRO A 59 -0.44 -6.55 3.34
C PRO A 59 -1.84 -5.93 3.29
N ILE A 60 -2.42 -5.84 2.10
CA ILE A 60 -3.79 -5.34 1.87
C ILE A 60 -4.76 -6.49 2.11
N VAL A 61 -4.96 -6.81 3.39
CA VAL A 61 -5.86 -7.86 3.86
C VAL A 61 -6.71 -7.35 5.02
N ASN A 62 -7.94 -7.86 5.13
CA ASN A 62 -8.83 -7.55 6.26
C ASN A 62 -8.35 -8.29 7.52
N SER A 63 -7.31 -7.77 8.16
CA SER A 63 -6.71 -8.30 9.39
C SER A 63 -6.28 -7.17 10.30
N THR A 64 -6.42 -7.36 11.61
CA THR A 64 -5.93 -6.43 12.63
C THR A 64 -4.40 -6.31 12.65
N SER A 65 -3.70 -7.29 12.10
CA SER A 65 -2.24 -7.21 11.88
C SER A 65 -1.84 -6.23 10.77
N SER A 66 -2.77 -5.91 9.85
CA SER A 66 -2.54 -4.97 8.75
C SER A 66 -3.19 -3.62 8.98
N PHE A 67 -4.39 -3.60 9.59
CA PHE A 67 -5.13 -2.38 9.85
C PHE A 67 -5.80 -2.46 11.22
N SER A 68 -5.48 -1.50 12.09
CA SER A 68 -6.02 -1.42 13.45
C SER A 68 -7.45 -0.86 13.52
N SER A 69 -7.88 -0.14 12.48
CA SER A 69 -9.22 0.45 12.36
C SER A 69 -9.55 0.76 10.90
N TYR A 70 -10.83 0.88 10.57
CA TYR A 70 -11.36 1.41 9.31
C TYR A 70 -12.20 2.69 9.51
N GLY A 71 -12.14 3.30 10.70
CA GLY A 71 -12.96 4.47 11.03
C GLY A 71 -14.46 4.14 10.98
N ALA A 72 -15.22 4.93 10.21
CA ALA A 72 -16.67 4.76 10.05
C ALA A 72 -17.10 3.78 8.94
N GLY A 73 -16.13 3.08 8.31
CA GLY A 73 -16.39 2.06 7.28
C GLY A 73 -15.81 0.69 7.65
N ASP A 74 -15.64 -0.15 6.64
CA ASP A 74 -14.96 -1.45 6.74
C ASP A 74 -13.89 -1.60 5.65
N PHE A 75 -13.20 -2.74 5.63
CA PHE A 75 -12.18 -3.03 4.62
C PHE A 75 -12.73 -2.86 3.20
N ASN A 76 -13.92 -3.40 2.91
CA ASN A 76 -14.49 -3.32 1.57
C ASN A 76 -14.80 -1.88 1.16
N THR A 77 -15.33 -1.09 2.07
CA THR A 77 -15.67 0.31 1.84
C THR A 77 -14.42 1.13 1.53
N VAL A 78 -13.33 0.93 2.31
CA VAL A 78 -12.07 1.65 2.10
C VAL A 78 -11.38 1.22 0.80
N PHE A 79 -11.25 -0.09 0.58
CA PHE A 79 -10.43 -0.62 -0.52
C PHE A 79 -11.17 -0.78 -1.85
N ALA A 80 -12.51 -0.70 -1.88
CA ALA A 80 -13.26 -0.64 -3.14
C ALA A 80 -13.18 0.74 -3.83
N GLY A 81 -12.70 1.77 -3.13
CA GLY A 81 -12.72 3.15 -3.64
C GLY A 81 -11.60 4.03 -3.10
N VAL A 82 -10.36 3.52 -3.06
CA VAL A 82 -9.20 4.23 -2.51
C VAL A 82 -8.99 5.55 -3.23
N GLN A 83 -9.04 6.67 -2.50
CA GLN A 83 -8.83 8.02 -3.04
C GLN A 83 -7.78 8.86 -2.33
N ASN A 84 -7.41 8.50 -1.11
CA ASN A 84 -6.34 9.20 -0.41
C ASN A 84 -5.47 8.21 0.34
N ILE A 85 -4.17 8.46 0.30
CA ILE A 85 -3.16 7.74 1.08
C ILE A 85 -2.33 8.78 1.79
N GLN A 86 -2.20 8.63 3.11
CA GLN A 86 -1.45 9.50 3.99
C GLN A 86 -0.41 8.66 4.70
N PHE A 87 0.81 9.16 4.70
CA PHE A 87 1.93 8.58 5.42
C PHE A 87 2.41 9.62 6.42
N GLY A 88 2.84 9.17 7.59
CA GLY A 88 3.38 10.11 8.55
C GLY A 88 4.03 9.43 9.73
N PHE A 89 4.61 10.27 10.58
CA PHE A 89 5.17 9.86 11.85
C PHE A 89 4.38 10.51 12.98
N TYR A 90 4.18 9.76 14.06
CA TYR A 90 3.73 10.34 15.32
C TYR A 90 4.89 11.07 15.96
N LEU A 91 4.77 12.40 16.02
CA LEU A 91 5.75 13.25 16.67
C LEU A 91 5.35 13.45 18.13
N PRO A 92 6.28 13.28 19.10
CA PRO A 92 6.02 13.71 20.46
C PRO A 92 5.76 15.23 20.52
N GLU A 93 5.20 15.72 21.63
CA GLU A 93 5.02 17.16 21.81
C GLU A 93 6.39 17.86 21.87
N GLY A 94 6.54 18.96 21.12
CA GLY A 94 7.77 19.73 21.09
C GLY A 94 7.90 20.66 19.88
N THR A 95 8.96 21.45 19.88
CA THR A 95 9.35 22.29 18.75
C THR A 95 10.40 21.59 17.91
N TYR A 96 10.17 21.49 16.62
CA TYR A 96 11.05 20.83 15.67
C TYR A 96 11.71 21.83 14.74
N THR A 97 13.04 21.84 14.71
CA THR A 97 13.82 22.65 13.78
C THR A 97 14.56 21.71 12.83
N ASN A 98 14.42 21.91 11.53
CA ASN A 98 15.06 21.10 10.48
C ASN A 98 14.67 19.60 10.50
N LEU A 99 13.47 19.25 10.98
CA LEU A 99 12.96 17.89 10.88
C LEU A 99 12.70 17.55 9.41
N THR A 100 13.29 16.45 8.94
CA THR A 100 13.05 15.89 7.61
C THR A 100 12.51 14.48 7.74
N MET A 101 11.61 14.15 6.83
CA MET A 101 11.04 12.82 6.64
C MET A 101 11.21 12.49 5.15
N ASP A 102 11.82 11.35 4.88
CA ASP A 102 12.09 10.89 3.54
C ASP A 102 11.25 9.65 3.24
N ILE A 103 10.82 9.54 2.00
CA ILE A 103 10.07 8.40 1.46
C ILE A 103 10.68 8.01 0.11
N ASP A 104 10.81 6.70 -0.13
CA ASP A 104 11.31 6.16 -1.39
C ASP A 104 10.67 4.80 -1.69
N ASN A 105 10.88 4.25 -2.89
CA ASN A 105 10.47 2.91 -3.32
C ASN A 105 8.98 2.60 -3.09
N VAL A 106 8.11 3.60 -3.29
CA VAL A 106 6.65 3.42 -3.14
C VAL A 106 6.14 2.52 -4.26
N GLY A 107 5.56 1.39 -3.89
CA GLY A 107 5.10 0.39 -4.83
C GLY A 107 3.88 -0.37 -4.32
N VAL A 108 3.10 -0.92 -5.25
CA VAL A 108 2.06 -1.90 -4.94
C VAL A 108 2.34 -3.18 -5.71
N THR A 109 2.05 -4.32 -5.11
CA THR A 109 2.06 -5.61 -5.81
C THR A 109 0.64 -6.00 -6.19
N VAL A 110 0.50 -6.55 -7.40
CA VAL A 110 -0.72 -7.18 -7.90
C VAL A 110 -0.31 -8.54 -8.47
N PRO A 111 -1.15 -9.59 -8.38
CA PRO A 111 -0.86 -10.88 -8.97
C PRO A 111 -0.53 -10.72 -10.45
N GLU A 112 0.54 -11.38 -10.90
CA GLU A 112 0.82 -11.44 -12.33
C GLU A 112 -0.34 -12.15 -13.05
N PRO A 113 -0.76 -11.67 -14.23
CA PRO A 113 -1.72 -12.40 -15.06
C PRO A 113 -1.18 -13.81 -15.30
N SER A 114 -1.93 -14.82 -14.87
CA SER A 114 -1.46 -16.21 -14.87
C SER A 114 -0.75 -16.58 -16.18
N ALA A 115 0.48 -17.10 -16.07
CA ALA A 115 1.31 -17.51 -17.22
C ALA A 115 0.59 -18.52 -18.15
N ALA A 116 -0.47 -19.18 -17.67
CA ALA A 116 -1.36 -20.03 -18.45
C ALA A 116 -2.01 -19.26 -19.63
N LEU A 117 -2.42 -18.01 -19.45
CA LEU A 117 -3.01 -17.20 -20.53
C LEU A 117 -1.97 -16.85 -21.60
N MET A 118 -0.74 -16.54 -21.21
CA MET A 118 0.36 -16.31 -22.15
C MET A 118 0.77 -17.61 -22.87
N GLY A 119 0.79 -18.74 -22.16
CA GLY A 119 1.06 -20.05 -22.73
C GLY A 119 0.02 -20.46 -23.77
N CYS A 120 -1.27 -20.24 -23.48
CA CYS A 120 -2.36 -20.49 -24.42
C CYS A 120 -2.30 -19.59 -25.66
N ALA A 121 -1.95 -18.31 -25.50
CA ALA A 121 -1.76 -17.39 -26.62
C ALA A 121 -0.57 -17.79 -27.51
N ALA A 122 0.55 -18.19 -26.91
CA ALA A 122 1.74 -18.66 -27.63
C ALA A 122 1.48 -19.96 -28.39
N LEU A 123 0.77 -20.91 -27.78
CA LEU A 123 0.35 -22.15 -28.44
C LEU A 123 -0.64 -21.87 -29.58
N GLY A 124 -1.62 -20.99 -29.38
CA GLY A 124 -2.56 -20.59 -30.42
C GLY A 124 -1.87 -19.98 -31.65
N LEU A 125 -0.89 -19.09 -31.44
CA LEU A 125 -0.09 -18.49 -32.51
C LEU A 125 0.80 -19.53 -33.23
N ALA A 126 1.38 -20.48 -32.50
CA ALA A 126 2.18 -21.56 -33.09
C ALA A 126 1.33 -22.51 -33.96
N PHE A 127 0.11 -22.83 -33.54
CA PHE A 127 -0.83 -23.64 -34.33
C PHE A 127 -1.32 -22.91 -35.58
N ILE A 128 -1.58 -21.60 -35.51
CA ILE A 128 -1.95 -20.79 -36.68
C ILE A 128 -0.80 -20.73 -37.70
N ARG A 129 0.44 -20.58 -37.22
CA ARG A 129 1.63 -20.53 -38.09
C ARG A 129 1.91 -21.86 -38.78
N ARG A 130 1.71 -22.99 -38.10
CA ARG A 130 1.83 -24.34 -38.68
C ARG A 130 0.78 -24.65 -39.75
N ARG A 131 -0.39 -24.03 -39.71
CA ARG A 131 -1.44 -24.23 -40.72
C ARG A 131 -1.26 -23.38 -41.98
N ARG A 132 -0.31 -22.42 -41.97
CA ARG A 132 -0.03 -21.50 -43.09
C ARG A 132 1.27 -21.82 -43.83
N ALA A 133 2.03 -22.82 -43.38
CA ALA A 133 3.20 -23.38 -44.06
C ALA A 133 2.81 -24.73 -44.68
#